data_AF-A0A6V8KL26-F1
#
_entry.id   AF-A0A6V8KL26-F1
#
_cell.length_a   1.000
_cell.length_b   1.000
_cell.length_c   1.000
_cell.angle_alpha   90.00
_cell.angle_beta   90.00
_cell.angle_gamma   90.00
#
_symmetry.space_group_name_H-M   'P 1'
#
loop_
_entity.id
_entity.type
_entity.pdbx_description
1 polymer ?
#
loop_
_entity_poly.entity_id
_entity_poly.type
_entity_poly.pdbx_seq_one_letter_code
_entity_poly.pdbx_strand_id
1 'polypeptide(L)' 'MVTEGEEVVTVLDEPTQPGNNVGLVDQELLVSTFDSEAVAGDSYSVNANLFLRAPADVAAGSYTSTLTLSLFE' A
#
# COMPACT_ATOMS: atom_id res chain seq x y z
N MET A 1 10.53 9.65 -11.67
CA MET A 1 10.89 8.99 -10.40
C MET A 1 9.61 8.51 -9.74
N VAL A 2 9.54 7.22 -9.45
CA VAL A 2 8.47 6.61 -8.65
C VAL A 2 8.87 6.65 -7.18
N THR A 3 7.94 6.97 -6.29
CA THR A 3 8.14 7.01 -4.84
C THR A 3 7.15 6.10 -4.10
N GLU A 4 7.45 5.77 -2.84
CA GLU A 4 6.48 5.15 -1.94
C GLU A 4 5.23 6.03 -1.84
N GLY A 5 4.06 5.39 -1.80
CA GLY A 5 2.79 6.07 -1.58
C GLY A 5 2.61 6.53 -0.14
N GLU A 6 1.40 6.98 0.18
CA GLU A 6 1.08 7.41 1.55
C GLU A 6 1.09 6.23 2.53
N GLU A 7 1.28 6.55 3.82
CA GLU A 7 1.23 5.54 4.87
C GLU A 7 -0.16 4.90 4.96
N VAL A 8 -0.18 3.57 4.81
CA VAL A 8 -1.38 2.77 5.03
C VAL A 8 -1.37 2.17 6.43
N VAL A 9 -2.42 2.47 7.19
CA VAL A 9 -2.61 1.96 8.55
C VAL A 9 -3.70 0.89 8.55
N THR A 10 -3.56 -0.14 9.39
CA THR A 10 -4.57 -1.19 9.45
C THR A 10 -5.88 -0.65 10.03
N VAL A 11 -7.00 -1.30 9.73
CA VAL A 11 -8.32 -0.96 10.31
C VAL A 11 -8.39 -1.10 11.83
N LEU A 12 -7.37 -1.70 12.44
CA LEU A 12 -7.29 -1.96 13.88
C LEU A 12 -6.43 -0.92 14.62
N ASP A 13 -5.67 -0.13 13.89
CA ASP A 13 -4.79 0.88 14.46
C ASP A 13 -5.47 2.26 14.46
N GLU A 14 -5.06 3.14 15.38
CA GLU A 14 -5.50 4.53 15.37
C GLU A 14 -4.99 5.25 14.11
N PRO A 15 -5.79 6.13 13.50
CA PRO A 15 -5.37 6.87 12.32
C PRO A 15 -4.18 7.78 12.64
N THR A 16 -3.13 7.69 11.83
CA THR A 16 -1.96 8.59 11.87
C THR A 16 -2.17 9.80 10.96
N GLN A 17 -3.08 9.68 9.99
CA GLN A 17 -3.53 10.72 9.07
C GLN A 17 -5.08 10.70 9.00
N PRO A 18 -5.75 11.77 8.53
CA PRO A 18 -7.21 11.80 8.47
C PRO A 18 -7.80 10.63 7.66
N GLY A 19 -8.37 9.65 8.35
CA GLY A 19 -9.09 8.52 7.74
C GLY A 19 -8.23 7.43 7.10
N ASN A 20 -6.92 7.37 7.37
CA ASN A 20 -6.03 6.37 6.75
C ASN A 20 -6.04 4.98 7.43
N ASN A 21 -6.86 4.79 8.47
CA ASN A 21 -7.07 3.49 9.13
C ASN A 21 -8.12 2.63 8.40
N VAL A 22 -8.02 2.56 7.07
CA VAL A 22 -8.94 1.80 6.21
C VAL A 22 -8.29 0.54 5.63
N GLY A 23 -7.05 0.22 6.04
CA GLY A 23 -6.27 -0.84 5.42
C GLY A 23 -5.99 -0.51 3.94
N LEU A 24 -5.97 -1.52 3.07
CA LEU A 24 -5.64 -1.34 1.63
C LEU A 24 -6.84 -0.88 0.76
N VAL A 25 -7.97 -0.50 1.35
CA VAL A 25 -9.14 -0.06 0.58
C VAL A 25 -8.88 1.33 0.01
N ASP A 26 -8.94 1.46 -1.31
CA ASP A 26 -8.72 2.70 -2.05
C ASP A 26 -7.39 3.40 -1.70
N GLN A 27 -6.35 2.61 -1.39
CA GLN A 27 -5.02 3.14 -1.05
C GLN A 27 -4.05 3.07 -2.23
N GLU A 28 -3.30 4.15 -2.41
CA GLU A 28 -2.19 4.22 -3.36
C GLU A 28 -0.90 3.77 -2.68
N LEU A 29 -0.32 2.65 -3.14
CA LEU A 29 0.94 2.13 -2.60
C LEU A 29 2.18 2.74 -3.26
N LEU A 30 2.02 3.31 -4.45
CA LEU A 30 3.08 3.93 -5.24
C LEU A 30 2.55 5.20 -5.86
N VAL A 31 3.36 6.25 -5.84
CA VAL A 31 3.03 7.52 -6.49
C VAL A 31 4.08 7.82 -7.56
N SER A 32 3.62 8.14 -8.76
CA SER A 32 4.47 8.68 -9.83
C SER A 32 4.27 10.19 -9.90
N THR A 33 5.37 10.94 -9.94
CA THR A 33 5.35 12.42 -10.07
C THR A 33 5.82 12.91 -11.44
N PHE A 34 5.99 12.01 -12.41
CA PHE A 34 6.59 12.31 -13.71
C PHE A 34 5.68 11.95 -14.89
N ASP A 35 5.96 12.60 -16.02
CA ASP A 35 5.42 12.26 -17.34
C ASP A 35 5.67 10.78 -17.65
N SER A 36 4.59 10.03 -17.88
CA SER A 36 4.60 8.58 -18.06
C SER A 36 5.42 8.15 -19.28
N GLU A 37 5.52 8.98 -20.32
CA GLU A 37 6.37 8.73 -21.50
C GLU A 37 7.87 8.72 -21.16
N ALA A 38 8.30 9.54 -20.20
CA ALA A 38 9.72 9.70 -19.83
C ALA A 38 10.24 8.58 -18.91
N VAL A 39 9.35 7.79 -18.32
CA VAL A 39 9.68 6.68 -17.41
C VAL A 39 9.43 5.31 -18.04
N ALA A 40 8.87 5.27 -19.25
CA ALA A 40 8.62 4.06 -20.00
C ALA A 40 9.94 3.36 -20.37
N GLY A 41 10.08 2.09 -19.97
CA GLY A 41 11.23 1.24 -20.30
C GLY A 41 12.29 1.12 -19.19
N ASP A 42 12.17 1.87 -18.10
CA ASP A 42 13.05 1.77 -16.93
C ASP A 42 12.49 0.82 -15.86
N SER A 43 13.36 0.35 -14.97
CA SER A 43 12.98 -0.46 -13.81
C SER A 43 13.04 0.36 -12.52
N TYR A 44 11.97 0.31 -11.73
CA TYR A 44 11.87 0.98 -10.45
C TYR A 44 11.65 -0.05 -9.34
N SER A 45 12.25 0.21 -8.17
CA SER A 45 12.06 -0.60 -6.97
C SER A 45 11.62 0.29 -5.82
N VAL A 46 10.55 -0.12 -5.15
CA VAL A 46 9.99 0.55 -3.98
C VAL A 46 9.64 -0.53 -2.96
N ASN A 47 9.83 -0.23 -1.68
CA ASN A 47 9.40 -1.09 -0.59
C ASN A 47 8.12 -0.51 0.01
N ALA A 48 7.10 -1.34 0.21
CA ALA A 48 5.88 -0.95 0.92
C ALA A 48 5.89 -1.59 2.31
N ASN A 49 5.78 -0.77 3.35
CA ASN A 49 5.82 -1.21 4.75
C ASN A 49 4.45 -1.70 5.23
N LEU A 50 3.99 -2.84 4.70
CA LEU A 50 2.66 -3.39 5.00
C LEU A 50 2.63 -4.25 6.25
N PHE A 51 1.60 -4.04 7.09
CA PHE A 51 1.37 -4.81 8.31
C PHE A 51 0.11 -5.65 8.20
N LEU A 52 0.20 -6.91 8.62
CA LEU A 52 -0.96 -7.74 8.91
C LEU A 52 -1.20 -7.75 10.42
N ARG A 53 -2.41 -7.38 10.84
CA ARG A 53 -2.84 -7.44 12.24
C ARG A 53 -4.10 -8.24 12.38
N ALA A 54 -4.17 -9.03 13.45
CA ALA A 54 -5.35 -9.76 13.87
C ALA A 54 -5.65 -9.40 15.33
N PRO A 55 -6.93 -9.21 15.70
CA PRO A 55 -7.32 -9.05 17.10
C PRO A 55 -6.88 -10.26 17.95
N ALA A 56 -6.59 -10.02 19.23
CA ALA A 56 -6.01 -11.04 20.11
C ALA A 56 -6.94 -12.23 20.39
N ASP A 57 -8.25 -12.07 20.17
CA ASP A 57 -9.28 -13.09 20.33
C ASP A 57 -9.51 -13.91 19.04
N VAL A 58 -8.84 -13.57 17.93
CA VAL A 58 -8.88 -14.35 16.69
C VAL A 58 -7.94 -15.56 16.80
N ALA A 59 -8.49 -16.76 16.57
CA ALA A 59 -7.71 -17.98 16.56
C ALA A 59 -6.60 -17.95 15.49
N ALA A 60 -5.45 -18.50 15.82
CA ALA A 60 -4.33 -18.60 14.87
C ALA A 60 -4.75 -19.38 13.61
N GLY A 61 -4.32 -18.89 12.45
CA GLY A 61 -4.65 -19.45 11.16
C GLY A 61 -3.69 -18.99 10.06
N SER A 62 -3.96 -19.41 8.83
CA SER A 62 -3.22 -18.94 7.66
C SER A 62 -3.90 -17.72 7.06
N TYR A 63 -3.14 -16.65 6.86
CA TYR A 63 -3.59 -15.44 6.18
C TYR A 63 -2.93 -15.36 4.82
N THR A 64 -3.71 -15.09 3.78
CA THR A 64 -3.21 -14.89 2.42
C THR A 64 -3.82 -13.62 1.87
N SER A 65 -3.01 -12.80 1.20
CA SER A 65 -3.47 -11.63 0.48
C SER A 65 -2.95 -11.68 -0.95
N THR A 66 -3.76 -11.21 -1.89
CA THR A 66 -3.34 -10.98 -3.27
C THR A 66 -3.29 -9.48 -3.48
N LEU A 67 -2.09 -8.96 -3.76
CA LEU A 67 -1.89 -7.56 -4.10
C LEU A 67 -1.76 -7.44 -5.62
N THR A 68 -2.68 -6.71 -6.22
CA THR A 68 -2.60 -6.33 -7.64
C THR A 68 -2.06 -4.92 -7.72
N LEU A 69 -0.87 -4.76 -8.27
CA LEU A 69 -0.34 -3.45 -8.62
C LEU A 69 -0.69 -3.15 -10.08
N SER A 70 -1.39 -2.04 -10.28
CA SER A 70 -1.70 -1.51 -11.60
C SER A 70 -0.97 -0.19 -11.77
N LEU A 71 -0.21 -0.08 -12.86
CA LEU A 71 0.38 1.19 -13.27
C LEU A 71 -0.50 1.77 -14.37
N PHE A 72 -0.95 3.01 -14.18
CA PHE A 72 -1.75 3.74 -15.16
C PHE A 72 -0.92 4.93 -15.69
N GLU A 73 -1.17 5.32 -16.94
CA GLU A 73 -0.55 6.49 -17.58
C GLU A 73 -1.17 7.81 -17.15
#